data_AF-A0A7D5KWQ3-F1
#
_entry.id   AF-A0A7D5KWQ3-F1
#
_cell.length_a   1.000
_cell.length_b   1.000
_cell.length_c   1.000
_cell.angle_alpha   90.00
_cell.angle_beta   90.00
_cell.angle_gamma   90.00
#
_symmetry.space_group_name_H-M   'P 1'
#
loop_
_entity.id
_entity.type
_entity.pdbx_description
1 polymer ?
#
loop_
_entity_poly.entity_id
_entity_poly.type
_entity_poly.pdbx_seq_one_letter_code
_entity_poly.pdbx_strand_id
1 'polypeptide(L)'
;MDIPEGEYNLKEFCRVIIDSPETVLSGYHGQRIKSYLYLSDDGWRDYLDRHYQTEDLGQITKFVGEYRNRKGAEQPAEFYVGEYKDDLQMVVTAETEEAIRQALLPISQHSDCLSPMPIMTEDFQTMNEIVLSSYDDMRISEFKSKRVPSLADARTRPDVDREIEYKGIDGRERLNEFREEYGVVPTRIQYEHENVSIRIDTSGKFTLETINQESFNILFELLSEVVVNVLELLDVANSIKFEKREVMPGNLKIQVPEVSSGEIHFDQQVTLMQAENFIRGTKISNDLNFSFTDVTKQAGSLDFSAQVTDENRGSLFNVSATEESMRIVPKHDCSFPSLVEFYLAVIQMLDGGARMKLYESHQAA
;
A
#
# COMPACT_ATOMS: atom_id res chain seq x y z
N MET A 1 11.89 3.18 -21.00
CA MET A 1 11.03 2.47 -21.96
C MET A 1 11.06 3.28 -23.23
N ASP A 2 11.09 2.65 -24.39
CA ASP A 2 11.18 3.37 -25.65
C ASP A 2 9.77 3.80 -26.08
N ILE A 3 9.19 4.75 -25.34
CA ILE A 3 7.88 5.35 -25.64
C ILE A 3 8.07 6.41 -26.73
N PRO A 4 7.31 6.36 -27.84
CA PRO A 4 7.36 7.40 -28.87
C PRO A 4 7.06 8.79 -28.30
N GLU A 5 7.65 9.83 -28.91
CA GLU A 5 7.31 11.21 -28.55
C GLU A 5 5.84 11.50 -28.87
N GLY A 6 5.12 12.08 -27.91
CA GLY A 6 3.72 12.41 -28.05
C GLY A 6 3.09 12.87 -26.73
N GLU A 7 1.84 13.32 -26.82
CA GLU A 7 0.99 13.59 -25.68
C GLU A 7 -0.01 12.43 -25.51
N TYR A 8 -0.16 11.96 -24.27
CA TYR A 8 -0.93 10.78 -23.93
C TYR A 8 -1.78 11.03 -22.68
N ASN A 9 -2.99 10.47 -22.67
CA ASN A 9 -3.63 10.08 -21.42
C ASN A 9 -3.22 8.65 -21.00
N LEU A 10 -3.57 8.23 -19.78
CA LEU A 10 -3.20 6.91 -19.25
C LEU A 10 -3.66 5.76 -20.15
N LYS A 11 -4.87 5.85 -20.70
CA LYS A 11 -5.42 4.82 -21.60
C LYS A 11 -4.64 4.74 -22.91
N GLU A 12 -4.31 5.88 -23.51
CA GLU A 12 -3.50 5.94 -24.73
C GLU A 12 -2.08 5.44 -24.49
N PHE A 13 -1.48 5.82 -23.36
CA PHE A 13 -0.16 5.36 -22.93
C PHE A 13 -0.12 3.83 -22.79
N CYS A 14 -1.09 3.23 -22.09
CA CYS A 14 -1.20 1.78 -22.00
C CYS A 14 -1.43 1.13 -23.38
N ARG A 15 -2.20 1.76 -24.26
CA ARG A 15 -2.41 1.24 -25.63
C ARG A 15 -1.11 1.19 -26.43
N VAL A 16 -0.25 2.21 -26.31
CA VAL A 16 1.09 2.20 -26.96
C VAL A 16 1.92 0.99 -26.50
N ILE A 17 1.89 0.68 -25.20
CA ILE A 17 2.58 -0.49 -24.63
C ILE A 17 1.99 -1.80 -25.18
N ILE A 18 0.66 -1.90 -25.25
CA ILE A 18 -0.06 -3.08 -25.73
C ILE A 18 0.19 -3.33 -27.23
N ASP A 19 0.17 -2.28 -28.04
CA ASP A 19 0.25 -2.37 -29.50
C ASP A 19 1.67 -2.67 -29.99
N SER A 20 2.71 -2.38 -29.20
CA SER A 20 4.11 -2.52 -29.62
C SER A 20 5.08 -2.89 -28.48
N PRO A 21 4.82 -3.98 -27.73
CA PRO A 21 5.58 -4.32 -26.53
C PRO A 21 7.06 -4.58 -26.81
N GLU A 22 7.38 -5.26 -27.92
CA GLU A 22 8.77 -5.58 -28.29
C GLU A 22 9.62 -4.32 -28.51
N THR A 23 9.03 -3.28 -29.10
CA THR A 23 9.72 -2.01 -29.36
C THR A 23 9.86 -1.22 -28.06
N VAL A 24 8.76 -1.06 -27.32
CA VAL A 24 8.72 -0.28 -26.07
C VAL A 24 9.66 -0.85 -25.00
N LEU A 25 9.83 -2.18 -24.98
CA LEU A 25 10.65 -2.89 -24.00
C LEU A 25 12.01 -3.32 -24.53
N SER A 26 12.42 -2.79 -25.69
CA SER A 26 13.77 -3.00 -26.19
C SER A 26 14.80 -2.59 -25.13
N GLY A 27 15.77 -3.47 -24.87
CA GLY A 27 16.82 -3.22 -23.86
C GLY A 27 16.42 -3.47 -22.40
N TYR A 28 15.15 -3.72 -22.08
CA TYR A 28 14.69 -4.02 -20.72
C TYR A 28 14.81 -5.51 -20.36
N HIS A 29 15.30 -5.78 -19.15
CA HIS A 29 15.45 -7.15 -18.69
C HIS A 29 14.08 -7.81 -18.45
N GLY A 30 13.83 -8.94 -19.12
CA GLY A 30 12.68 -9.80 -18.87
C GLY A 30 11.37 -9.33 -19.50
N GLN A 31 11.37 -8.18 -20.19
CA GLN A 31 10.24 -7.66 -20.97
C GLN A 31 8.91 -7.65 -20.19
N ARG A 32 8.94 -7.08 -18.98
CA ARG A 32 7.77 -7.03 -18.08
C ARG A 32 7.38 -5.59 -17.82
N ILE A 33 6.10 -5.37 -17.62
CA ILE A 33 5.57 -4.09 -17.17
C ILE A 33 5.18 -4.22 -15.70
N LYS A 34 5.55 -3.23 -14.90
CA LYS A 34 5.16 -3.11 -13.50
C LYS A 34 4.35 -1.85 -13.34
N SER A 35 3.26 -1.98 -12.59
CA SER A 35 2.39 -0.88 -12.23
C SER A 35 2.33 -0.76 -10.72
N TYR A 36 2.50 0.45 -10.22
CA TYR A 36 2.41 0.82 -8.81
C TYR A 36 1.34 1.88 -8.67
N LEU A 37 0.48 1.71 -7.68
CA LEU A 37 -0.62 2.65 -7.43
C LEU A 37 -0.26 3.48 -6.20
N TYR A 38 -0.51 4.78 -6.29
CA TYR A 38 -0.22 5.74 -5.24
C TYR A 38 -1.45 6.59 -4.96
N LEU A 39 -1.85 6.64 -3.70
CA LEU A 39 -2.73 7.68 -3.20
C LEU A 39 -1.99 9.01 -3.22
N SER A 40 -2.64 10.06 -3.66
CA SER A 40 -2.04 11.39 -3.81
C SER A 40 -2.92 12.50 -3.29
N ASP A 41 -2.32 13.60 -2.86
CA ASP A 41 -2.95 14.92 -2.82
C ASP A 41 -2.46 15.81 -3.98
N ASP A 42 -3.04 17.00 -4.14
CA ASP A 42 -2.71 17.97 -5.21
C ASP A 42 -1.21 18.32 -5.33
N GLY A 43 -0.40 18.11 -4.28
CA GLY A 43 1.02 18.44 -4.23
C GLY A 43 1.95 17.43 -4.91
N TRP A 44 1.45 16.28 -5.37
CA TRP A 44 2.30 15.19 -5.88
C TRP A 44 3.18 15.60 -7.06
N ARG A 45 2.66 16.41 -7.98
CA ARG A 45 3.40 16.86 -9.17
C ARG A 45 4.53 17.80 -8.79
N ASP A 46 4.25 18.75 -7.90
CA ASP A 46 5.26 19.68 -7.39
C ASP A 46 6.37 18.95 -6.63
N TYR A 47 6.05 17.84 -5.94
CA TYR A 47 7.06 17.00 -5.31
C TYR A 47 7.98 16.37 -6.36
N LEU A 48 7.43 15.77 -7.42
CA LEU A 48 8.25 15.17 -8.48
C LEU A 48 9.15 16.20 -9.16
N ASP A 49 8.60 17.36 -9.53
CA ASP A 49 9.36 18.43 -10.20
C ASP A 49 10.49 19.00 -9.33
N ARG A 50 10.35 18.95 -8.00
CA ARG A 50 11.38 19.39 -7.05
C ARG A 50 12.51 18.38 -6.86
N HIS A 51 12.22 17.09 -7.00
CA HIS A 51 13.13 16.01 -6.60
C HIS A 51 13.69 15.20 -7.77
N TYR A 52 13.07 15.27 -8.94
CA TYR A 52 13.40 14.46 -10.11
C TYR A 52 13.45 15.31 -11.38
N GLN A 53 14.14 14.81 -12.40
CA GLN A 53 14.00 15.34 -13.74
C GLN A 53 12.67 14.84 -14.32
N THR A 54 11.78 15.76 -14.65
CA THR A 54 10.46 15.46 -15.19
C THR A 54 10.33 15.91 -16.65
N GLU A 55 9.48 15.21 -17.40
CA GLU A 55 9.10 15.50 -18.77
C GLU A 55 7.59 15.30 -18.91
N ASP A 56 6.90 16.28 -19.47
CA ASP A 56 5.46 16.23 -19.68
C ASP A 56 5.15 15.58 -21.04
N LEU A 57 4.34 14.52 -21.00
CA LEU A 57 3.84 13.78 -22.13
C LEU A 57 2.31 13.85 -22.17
N GLY A 58 1.73 15.03 -21.92
CA GLY A 58 0.29 15.29 -21.92
C GLY A 58 -0.33 15.18 -20.52
N GLN A 59 -1.03 14.08 -20.24
CA GLN A 59 -1.49 13.74 -18.88
C GLN A 59 -0.57 12.71 -18.21
N ILE A 60 0.45 12.25 -18.93
CA ILE A 60 1.51 11.42 -18.38
C ILE A 60 2.71 12.31 -18.04
N THR A 61 3.22 12.18 -16.82
CA THR A 61 4.51 12.75 -16.44
C THR A 61 5.55 11.64 -16.43
N LYS A 62 6.59 11.77 -17.24
CA LYS A 62 7.79 10.95 -17.12
C LYS A 62 8.68 11.57 -16.06
N PHE A 63 9.23 10.75 -15.16
CA PHE A 63 10.28 11.17 -14.25
C PHE A 63 11.44 10.18 -14.24
N VAL A 64 12.65 10.70 -14.05
CA VAL A 64 13.89 9.91 -14.08
C VAL A 64 14.57 9.96 -12.74
N GLY A 65 14.75 8.80 -12.12
CA GLY A 65 15.58 8.65 -10.93
C GLY A 65 16.91 7.97 -11.26
N GLU A 66 17.86 8.04 -10.32
CA GLU A 66 19.15 7.37 -10.46
C GLU A 66 19.20 6.15 -9.55
N TYR A 67 19.81 5.07 -10.02
CA TYR A 67 20.08 3.90 -9.19
C TYR A 67 21.44 3.30 -9.47
N ARG A 68 21.98 2.62 -8.45
CA ARG A 68 23.21 1.87 -8.60
C ARG A 68 22.88 0.41 -8.90
N ASN A 69 23.33 -0.07 -10.06
CA ASN A 69 23.11 -1.46 -10.45
C ASN A 69 24.01 -2.42 -9.66
N ARG A 70 23.81 -3.74 -9.84
CA ARG A 70 24.59 -4.80 -9.16
C ARG A 70 26.11 -4.73 -9.42
N LYS A 71 26.55 -4.07 -10.50
CA LYS A 71 27.96 -3.88 -10.84
C LYS A 71 28.53 -2.57 -10.27
N GLY A 72 27.73 -1.81 -9.52
CA GLY A 72 28.15 -0.56 -8.92
C GLY A 72 28.14 0.64 -9.86
N ALA A 73 27.60 0.52 -11.07
CA ALA A 73 27.44 1.63 -12.01
C ALA A 73 26.12 2.34 -11.78
N GLU A 74 26.14 3.67 -11.84
CA GLU A 74 24.94 4.51 -11.83
C GLU A 74 24.24 4.44 -13.19
N GLN A 75 22.93 4.27 -13.16
CA GLN A 75 22.08 4.20 -14.34
C GLN A 75 20.79 5.00 -14.08
N PRO A 76 20.22 5.64 -15.12
CA PRO A 76 18.90 6.24 -15.02
C PRO A 76 17.84 5.13 -14.96
N ALA A 77 16.78 5.38 -14.22
CA ALA A 77 15.57 4.58 -14.15
C ALA A 77 14.38 5.46 -14.53
N GLU A 78 13.61 5.00 -15.51
CA GLU A 78 12.48 5.76 -16.02
C GLU A 78 11.15 5.26 -15.45
N PHE A 79 10.31 6.22 -15.06
CA PHE A 79 8.98 5.98 -14.53
C PHE A 79 7.99 6.92 -15.21
N TYR A 80 6.78 6.43 -15.43
CA TYR A 80 5.72 7.16 -16.13
C TYR A 80 4.50 7.17 -15.24
N VAL A 81 4.09 8.33 -14.77
CA VAL A 81 2.93 8.49 -13.88
C VAL A 81 1.78 9.14 -14.62
N GLY A 82 0.59 8.58 -14.47
CA GLY A 82 -0.65 9.16 -14.98
C GLY A 82 -1.78 8.97 -13.98
N GLU A 83 -2.76 9.86 -14.06
CA GLU A 83 -3.96 9.80 -13.23
C GLU A 83 -4.85 8.64 -13.67
N TYR A 84 -5.11 7.72 -12.74
CA TYR A 84 -6.03 6.62 -12.95
C TYR A 84 -7.45 7.02 -12.55
N LYS A 85 -7.56 7.71 -11.41
CA LYS A 85 -8.78 8.34 -10.89
C LYS A 85 -8.38 9.50 -9.99
N ASP A 86 -9.31 10.39 -9.68
CA ASP A 86 -9.11 11.45 -8.67
C ASP A 86 -8.40 10.88 -7.43
N ASP A 87 -7.31 11.55 -7.03
CA ASP A 87 -6.44 11.19 -5.89
C ASP A 87 -5.73 9.82 -5.98
N LEU A 88 -5.73 9.18 -7.15
CA LEU A 88 -5.09 7.88 -7.37
C LEU A 88 -4.25 7.86 -8.66
N GLN A 89 -2.93 7.78 -8.45
CA GLN A 89 -1.93 7.80 -9.51
C GLN A 89 -1.41 6.41 -9.82
N MET A 90 -1.19 6.14 -11.11
CA MET A 90 -0.60 4.90 -11.60
C MET A 90 0.78 5.17 -12.18
N VAL A 91 1.80 4.60 -11.56
CA VAL A 91 3.18 4.62 -12.03
C VAL A 91 3.46 3.34 -12.81
N VAL A 92 3.81 3.47 -14.08
CA VAL A 92 4.14 2.37 -14.99
C VAL A 92 5.63 2.39 -15.31
N THR A 93 6.27 1.22 -15.24
CA THR A 93 7.70 1.09 -15.52
C THR A 93 8.08 -0.33 -15.95
N ALA A 94 9.19 -0.47 -16.68
CA ALA A 94 9.84 -1.75 -16.97
C ALA A 94 11.14 -1.96 -16.17
N GLU A 95 11.45 -1.05 -15.25
CA GLU A 95 12.72 -1.01 -14.52
C GLU A 95 12.93 -2.20 -13.58
N THR A 96 14.20 -2.46 -13.24
CA THR A 96 14.60 -3.55 -12.33
C THR A 96 14.12 -3.33 -10.88
N GLU A 97 14.03 -4.39 -10.07
CA GLU A 97 13.68 -4.26 -8.65
C GLU A 97 14.68 -3.40 -7.88
N GLU A 98 15.97 -3.45 -8.26
CA GLU A 98 17.01 -2.60 -7.69
C GLU A 98 16.79 -1.11 -8.01
N ALA A 99 16.34 -0.80 -9.22
CA ALA A 99 15.99 0.56 -9.63
C ALA A 99 14.75 1.06 -8.88
N ILE A 100 13.70 0.24 -8.80
CA ILE A 100 12.49 0.55 -8.03
C ILE A 100 12.83 0.87 -6.57
N ARG A 101 13.63 0.02 -5.92
CA ARG A 101 14.00 0.21 -4.50
C ARG A 101 14.77 1.50 -4.25
N GLN A 102 15.63 1.92 -5.19
CA GLN A 102 16.52 3.06 -5.01
C GLN A 102 15.95 4.37 -5.53
N ALA A 103 15.06 4.34 -6.52
CA ALA A 103 14.57 5.53 -7.21
C ALA A 103 13.06 5.78 -6.99
N LEU A 104 12.23 4.74 -6.97
CA LEU A 104 10.78 4.86 -6.82
C LEU A 104 10.32 4.77 -5.36
N LEU A 105 10.80 3.77 -4.61
CA LEU A 105 10.42 3.57 -3.20
C LEU A 105 10.68 4.81 -2.32
N PRO A 106 11.77 5.58 -2.48
CA PRO A 106 11.99 6.78 -1.68
C PRO A 106 10.92 7.87 -1.85
N ILE A 107 10.22 7.90 -2.99
CA ILE A 107 9.09 8.83 -3.20
C ILE A 107 8.04 8.60 -2.13
N SER A 108 7.70 7.34 -1.90
CA SER A 108 6.70 6.95 -0.92
C SER A 108 7.20 6.98 0.51
N GLN A 109 8.47 7.27 0.76
CA GLN A 109 9.01 7.36 2.12
C GLN A 109 9.12 8.81 2.58
N HIS A 110 9.45 9.72 1.67
CA HIS A 110 9.77 11.11 2.00
C HIS A 110 8.71 12.12 1.54
N SER A 111 7.73 11.67 0.76
CA SER A 111 6.64 12.53 0.31
C SER A 111 5.51 12.58 1.33
N ASP A 112 5.08 13.78 1.68
CA ASP A 112 3.86 14.03 2.45
C ASP A 112 2.58 13.99 1.59
N CYS A 113 2.75 13.93 0.27
CA CYS A 113 1.65 13.97 -0.70
C CYS A 113 1.47 12.66 -1.49
N LEU A 114 2.28 11.64 -1.23
CA LEU A 114 2.21 10.34 -1.90
C LEU A 114 2.34 9.19 -0.90
N SER A 115 1.40 8.25 -0.97
CA SER A 115 1.42 7.00 -0.22
C SER A 115 1.18 5.84 -1.18
N PRO A 116 1.85 4.68 -1.03
CA PRO A 116 1.47 3.49 -1.79
C PRO A 116 -0.01 3.16 -1.51
N MET A 117 -0.73 2.70 -2.53
CA MET A 117 -2.10 2.23 -2.40
C MET A 117 -2.09 0.84 -1.73
N PRO A 118 -2.52 0.70 -0.47
CA PRO A 118 -2.58 -0.61 0.16
C PRO A 118 -3.70 -1.44 -0.48
N ILE A 119 -3.44 -2.72 -0.76
CA ILE A 119 -4.52 -3.67 -1.03
C ILE A 119 -4.87 -4.36 0.29
N MET A 120 -6.09 -4.13 0.79
CA MET A 120 -6.55 -4.76 2.02
C MET A 120 -6.54 -6.28 1.87
N THR A 121 -6.32 -7.01 2.95
CA THR A 121 -6.21 -8.47 2.85
C THR A 121 -7.53 -9.13 2.43
N GLU A 122 -8.68 -8.54 2.81
CA GLU A 122 -10.00 -8.95 2.32
C GLU A 122 -10.13 -8.71 0.81
N ASP A 123 -9.80 -7.49 0.36
CA ASP A 123 -9.82 -7.11 -1.06
C ASP A 123 -8.93 -8.03 -1.91
N PHE A 124 -7.75 -8.38 -1.41
CA PHE A 124 -6.84 -9.29 -2.11
C PHE A 124 -7.43 -10.71 -2.26
N GLN A 125 -8.22 -11.16 -1.29
CA GLN A 125 -8.95 -12.43 -1.40
C GLN A 125 -10.08 -12.34 -2.44
N THR A 126 -10.83 -11.23 -2.45
CA THR A 126 -11.86 -10.98 -3.46
C THR A 126 -11.27 -10.92 -4.87
N MET A 127 -10.16 -10.21 -5.06
CA MET A 127 -9.43 -10.19 -6.34
C MET A 127 -9.07 -11.61 -6.80
N ASN A 128 -8.58 -12.45 -5.88
CA ASN A 128 -8.24 -13.82 -6.20
C ASN A 128 -9.46 -14.64 -6.62
N GLU A 129 -10.60 -14.47 -5.96
CA GLU A 129 -11.86 -15.12 -6.33
C GLU A 129 -12.35 -14.68 -7.72
N ILE A 130 -12.25 -13.38 -8.04
CA ILE A 130 -12.62 -12.83 -9.35
C ILE A 130 -11.76 -13.44 -10.46
N VAL A 131 -10.43 -13.45 -10.29
CA VAL A 131 -9.53 -14.03 -11.30
C VAL A 131 -9.83 -15.53 -11.51
N LEU A 132 -10.02 -16.29 -10.43
CA LEU A 132 -10.23 -17.73 -10.53
C LEU A 132 -11.65 -18.15 -10.94
N SER A 133 -12.62 -17.23 -10.91
CA SER A 133 -14.01 -17.49 -11.32
C SER A 133 -14.33 -16.95 -12.71
N SER A 134 -13.67 -15.88 -13.13
CA SER A 134 -13.90 -15.23 -14.43
C SER A 134 -13.08 -15.87 -15.55
N TYR A 135 -11.99 -16.57 -15.21
CA TYR A 135 -11.06 -17.17 -16.17
C TYR A 135 -10.87 -18.66 -15.85
N ASP A 136 -11.68 -19.51 -16.48
CA ASP A 136 -11.78 -20.96 -16.19
C ASP A 136 -10.43 -21.71 -16.27
N ASP A 137 -9.56 -21.29 -17.20
CA ASP A 137 -8.24 -21.90 -17.42
C ASP A 137 -7.09 -21.20 -16.67
N MET A 138 -7.42 -20.23 -15.81
CA MET A 138 -6.45 -19.51 -15.00
C MET A 138 -6.00 -20.35 -13.81
N ARG A 139 -4.69 -20.52 -13.66
CA ARG A 139 -4.09 -21.23 -12.53
C ARG A 139 -3.20 -20.31 -11.70
N ILE A 140 -3.02 -20.69 -10.44
CA ILE A 140 -1.96 -20.11 -9.60
C ILE A 140 -0.69 -20.93 -9.81
N SER A 141 0.35 -20.33 -10.39
CA SER A 141 1.63 -21.00 -10.63
C SER A 141 2.65 -20.80 -9.51
N GLU A 142 2.54 -19.68 -8.79
CA GLU A 142 3.39 -19.30 -7.68
C GLU A 142 2.61 -18.45 -6.68
N PHE A 143 2.85 -18.64 -5.38
CA PHE A 143 2.37 -17.72 -4.37
C PHE A 143 3.36 -17.58 -3.21
N LYS A 144 3.23 -16.45 -2.51
CA LYS A 144 3.84 -16.20 -1.21
C LYS A 144 2.72 -15.94 -0.22
N SER A 145 2.82 -16.55 0.96
CA SER A 145 1.82 -16.42 2.01
C SER A 145 2.48 -16.21 3.36
N LYS A 146 1.79 -15.51 4.26
CA LYS A 146 2.25 -15.21 5.61
C LYS A 146 1.19 -15.59 6.64
N ARG A 147 1.62 -16.04 7.83
CA ARG A 147 0.72 -16.26 8.97
C ARG A 147 0.12 -14.92 9.42
N VAL A 148 -1.21 -14.83 9.42
CA VAL A 148 -1.95 -13.71 10.01
C VAL A 148 -3.00 -14.28 10.96
N PRO A 149 -2.75 -14.28 12.28
CA PRO A 149 -3.63 -14.88 13.29
C PRO A 149 -5.10 -14.55 13.14
N SER A 150 -5.43 -13.30 12.82
CA SER A 150 -6.81 -12.86 12.76
C SER A 150 -7.59 -13.32 11.52
N LEU A 151 -6.92 -13.73 10.44
CA LEU A 151 -7.60 -14.03 9.17
C LEU A 151 -7.83 -15.52 8.90
N ALA A 152 -7.07 -16.38 9.57
CA ALA A 152 -7.20 -17.81 9.43
C ALA A 152 -6.67 -18.54 10.66
N ASP A 153 -7.43 -19.51 11.15
CA ASP A 153 -6.95 -20.43 12.17
C ASP A 153 -5.89 -21.37 11.61
N ALA A 154 -5.01 -21.85 12.49
CA ALA A 154 -3.95 -22.78 12.14
C ALA A 154 -4.10 -24.07 12.94
N ARG A 155 -4.33 -25.20 12.26
CA ARG A 155 -4.37 -26.52 12.90
C ARG A 155 -3.00 -26.96 13.42
N THR A 156 -1.95 -26.61 12.67
CA THR A 156 -0.58 -27.09 12.91
C THR A 156 0.36 -25.97 13.33
N ARG A 157 0.78 -26.02 14.60
CA ARG A 157 1.71 -25.07 15.24
C ARG A 157 1.18 -23.61 15.14
N PRO A 158 0.03 -23.32 15.75
CA PRO A 158 -0.65 -22.02 15.62
C PRO A 158 0.18 -20.84 16.10
N ASP A 159 1.05 -21.06 17.09
CA ASP A 159 1.88 -20.01 17.73
C ASP A 159 3.18 -19.70 16.95
N VAL A 160 3.36 -20.29 15.76
CA VAL A 160 4.58 -20.12 14.96
C VAL A 160 4.32 -19.20 13.78
N ASP A 161 4.93 -18.01 13.84
CA ASP A 161 5.06 -17.11 12.70
C ASP A 161 5.81 -17.80 11.57
N ARG A 162 5.25 -17.72 10.36
CA ARG A 162 5.87 -18.31 9.18
C ARG A 162 5.50 -17.57 7.90
N GLU A 163 6.39 -17.73 6.95
CA GLU A 163 6.23 -17.34 5.57
C GLU A 163 6.41 -18.59 4.71
N ILE A 164 5.54 -18.76 3.71
CA ILE A 164 5.54 -19.89 2.81
C ILE A 164 5.64 -19.36 1.39
N GLU A 165 6.58 -19.89 0.63
CA GLU A 165 6.67 -19.69 -0.81
C GLU A 165 6.44 -21.02 -1.50
N TYR A 166 5.55 -21.02 -2.49
CA TYR A 166 5.18 -22.21 -3.24
C TYR A 166 5.21 -21.93 -4.74
N LYS A 167 5.67 -22.92 -5.51
CA LYS A 167 5.68 -22.89 -6.97
C LYS A 167 5.29 -24.27 -7.51
N GLY A 168 4.27 -24.33 -8.34
CA GLY A 168 3.75 -25.56 -8.90
C GLY A 168 2.41 -25.36 -9.60
N ILE A 169 1.93 -26.42 -10.26
CA ILE A 169 0.71 -26.36 -11.08
C ILE A 169 -0.57 -26.45 -10.25
N ASP A 170 -0.50 -26.99 -9.03
CA ASP A 170 -1.58 -27.15 -8.05
C ASP A 170 -1.60 -25.99 -7.03
N GLY A 171 -1.24 -24.78 -7.45
CA GLY A 171 -1.10 -23.64 -6.54
C GLY A 171 -2.40 -23.26 -5.83
N ARG A 172 -3.57 -23.46 -6.45
CA ARG A 172 -4.87 -23.17 -5.83
C ARG A 172 -5.16 -24.14 -4.69
N GLU A 173 -5.00 -25.43 -4.93
CA GLU A 173 -5.20 -26.48 -3.93
C GLU A 173 -4.23 -26.30 -2.76
N ARG A 174 -2.95 -26.04 -3.06
CA ARG A 174 -1.93 -25.84 -2.03
C ARG A 174 -2.13 -24.59 -1.21
N LEU A 175 -2.62 -23.52 -1.81
CA LEU A 175 -2.97 -22.31 -1.07
C LEU A 175 -4.09 -22.60 -0.06
N ASN A 176 -5.12 -23.34 -0.46
CA ASN A 176 -6.22 -23.74 0.44
C ASN A 176 -5.72 -24.67 1.55
N GLU A 177 -4.93 -25.69 1.22
CA GLU A 177 -4.34 -26.60 2.21
C GLU A 177 -3.49 -25.83 3.24
N PHE A 178 -2.63 -24.91 2.80
CA PHE A 178 -1.79 -24.13 3.72
C PHE A 178 -2.61 -23.14 4.54
N ARG A 179 -3.68 -22.57 3.99
CA ARG A 179 -4.61 -21.73 4.74
C ARG A 179 -5.23 -22.53 5.89
N GLU A 180 -5.73 -23.74 5.63
CA GLU A 180 -6.34 -24.60 6.66
C GLU A 180 -5.32 -25.12 7.69
N GLU A 181 -4.16 -25.59 7.24
CA GLU A 181 -3.19 -26.24 8.12
C GLU A 181 -2.37 -25.25 8.93
N TYR A 182 -2.04 -24.10 8.33
CA TYR A 182 -1.06 -23.17 8.89
C TYR A 182 -1.59 -21.76 9.09
N GLY A 183 -2.87 -21.49 8.79
CA GLY A 183 -3.47 -20.18 8.97
C GLY A 183 -2.75 -19.07 8.19
N VAL A 184 -2.21 -19.40 7.02
CA VAL A 184 -1.51 -18.41 6.17
C VAL A 184 -2.47 -17.80 5.15
N VAL A 185 -2.27 -16.53 4.85
CA VAL A 185 -2.98 -15.81 3.79
C VAL A 185 -1.98 -15.37 2.72
N PRO A 186 -2.39 -15.35 1.44
CA PRO A 186 -1.49 -14.96 0.36
C PRO A 186 -1.17 -13.47 0.44
N THR A 187 0.10 -13.15 0.26
CA THR A 187 0.62 -11.77 0.14
C THR A 187 1.10 -11.46 -1.27
N ARG A 188 1.28 -12.49 -2.11
CA ARG A 188 1.63 -12.39 -3.53
C ARG A 188 1.12 -13.62 -4.27
N ILE A 189 0.50 -13.43 -5.41
CA ILE A 189 0.02 -14.52 -6.28
C ILE A 189 0.48 -14.25 -7.71
N GLN A 190 0.93 -15.30 -8.40
CA GLN A 190 1.15 -15.32 -9.83
C GLN A 190 0.08 -16.16 -10.51
N TYR A 191 -0.70 -15.50 -11.34
CA TYR A 191 -1.72 -16.08 -12.21
C TYR A 191 -1.13 -16.37 -13.58
N GLU A 192 -1.42 -17.54 -14.10
CA GLU A 192 -1.00 -17.96 -15.44
C GLU A 192 -2.15 -18.62 -16.20
N HIS A 193 -2.25 -18.26 -17.47
CA HIS A 193 -3.08 -18.88 -18.51
C HIS A 193 -2.31 -18.80 -19.85
N GLU A 194 -2.74 -19.49 -20.91
CA GLU A 194 -2.01 -19.65 -22.19
C GLU A 194 -1.43 -18.35 -22.73
N ASN A 195 -2.16 -17.23 -22.59
CA ASN A 195 -1.73 -15.91 -23.06
C ASN A 195 -1.69 -14.84 -21.96
N VAL A 196 -1.71 -15.22 -20.68
CA VAL A 196 -1.75 -14.28 -19.57
C VAL A 196 -0.78 -14.75 -18.49
N SER A 197 0.10 -13.85 -18.05
CA SER A 197 0.93 -14.07 -16.86
C SER A 197 1.00 -12.77 -16.09
N ILE A 198 0.35 -12.75 -14.92
CA ILE A 198 0.19 -11.57 -14.08
C ILE A 198 0.56 -11.95 -12.66
N ARG A 199 1.37 -11.13 -12.02
CA ARG A 199 1.69 -11.25 -10.60
C ARG A 199 1.20 -10.03 -9.86
N ILE A 200 0.54 -10.25 -8.74
CA ILE A 200 -0.02 -9.22 -7.87
C ILE A 200 0.47 -9.46 -6.46
N ASP A 201 0.76 -8.39 -5.72
CA ASP A 201 1.04 -8.46 -4.29
C ASP A 201 0.23 -7.43 -3.50
N THR A 202 0.16 -7.64 -2.18
CA THR A 202 -0.61 -6.80 -1.26
C THR A 202 -0.05 -5.38 -1.09
N SER A 203 1.11 -5.07 -1.68
CA SER A 203 1.68 -3.72 -1.66
C SER A 203 1.14 -2.82 -2.77
N GLY A 204 0.18 -3.31 -3.57
CA GLY A 204 -0.37 -2.56 -4.69
C GLY A 204 0.48 -2.64 -5.96
N LYS A 205 1.43 -3.58 -6.01
CA LYS A 205 2.27 -3.82 -7.19
C LYS A 205 1.65 -4.89 -8.08
N PHE A 206 1.47 -4.53 -9.34
CA PHE A 206 1.03 -5.42 -10.41
C PHE A 206 2.18 -5.60 -11.40
N THR A 207 2.52 -6.84 -11.75
CA THR A 207 3.55 -7.17 -12.74
C THR A 207 2.93 -8.00 -13.85
N LEU A 208 2.90 -7.43 -15.06
CA LEU A 208 2.50 -8.13 -16.27
C LEU A 208 3.74 -8.77 -16.88
N GLU A 209 3.84 -10.10 -16.83
CA GLU A 209 4.89 -10.85 -17.53
C GLU A 209 4.51 -11.11 -18.99
N THR A 210 3.21 -11.17 -19.30
CA THR A 210 2.70 -11.15 -20.67
C THR A 210 2.02 -9.80 -20.93
N ILE A 211 2.31 -9.19 -22.08
CA ILE A 211 1.84 -7.83 -22.42
C ILE A 211 0.92 -7.90 -23.61
N ASN A 212 -0.38 -7.82 -23.33
CA ASN A 212 -1.45 -7.79 -24.30
C ASN A 212 -2.71 -7.15 -23.70
N GLN A 213 -3.74 -6.98 -24.52
CA GLN A 213 -5.00 -6.38 -24.09
C GLN A 213 -5.66 -7.13 -22.93
N GLU A 214 -5.62 -8.47 -22.93
CA GLU A 214 -6.24 -9.30 -21.90
C GLU A 214 -5.58 -9.08 -20.53
N SER A 215 -4.25 -9.03 -20.48
CA SER A 215 -3.51 -8.81 -19.24
C SER A 215 -3.76 -7.42 -18.64
N PHE A 216 -3.90 -6.39 -19.48
CA PHE A 216 -4.29 -5.06 -19.03
C PHE A 216 -5.77 -4.99 -18.62
N ASN A 217 -6.67 -5.71 -19.29
CA ASN A 217 -8.07 -5.77 -18.90
C ASN A 217 -8.22 -6.37 -17.49
N ILE A 218 -7.53 -7.47 -17.21
CA ILE A 218 -7.50 -8.09 -15.86
C ILE A 218 -6.96 -7.10 -14.84
N LEU A 219 -5.86 -6.40 -15.14
CA LEU A 219 -5.30 -5.37 -14.26
C LEU A 219 -6.35 -4.31 -13.89
N PHE A 220 -7.04 -3.73 -14.88
CA PHE A 220 -8.02 -2.67 -14.63
C PHE A 220 -9.30 -3.17 -13.96
N GLU A 221 -9.74 -4.39 -14.29
CA GLU A 221 -10.85 -5.06 -13.60
C GLU A 221 -10.54 -5.19 -12.10
N LEU A 222 -9.39 -5.76 -11.76
CA LEU A 222 -8.99 -5.94 -10.37
C LEU A 222 -8.74 -4.63 -9.63
N LEU A 223 -8.22 -3.61 -10.31
CA LEU A 223 -8.10 -2.28 -9.73
C LEU A 223 -9.49 -1.70 -9.41
N SER A 224 -10.45 -1.82 -10.31
CA SER A 224 -11.78 -1.24 -10.12
C SER A 224 -12.51 -1.76 -8.87
N GLU A 225 -12.21 -2.99 -8.47
CA GLU A 225 -12.79 -3.63 -7.28
C GLU A 225 -12.25 -3.05 -5.97
N VAL A 226 -10.96 -2.71 -5.91
CA VAL A 226 -10.31 -2.28 -4.68
C VAL A 226 -10.29 -0.76 -4.50
N VAL A 227 -10.41 -0.01 -5.61
CA VAL A 227 -10.29 1.46 -5.61
C VAL A 227 -11.28 2.14 -4.68
N VAL A 228 -12.51 1.64 -4.57
CA VAL A 228 -13.54 2.27 -3.73
C VAL A 228 -13.12 2.26 -2.26
N ASN A 229 -12.73 1.10 -1.74
CA ASN A 229 -12.33 0.94 -0.34
C ASN A 229 -11.07 1.76 0.00
N VAL A 230 -10.15 1.88 -0.95
CA VAL A 230 -8.91 2.63 -0.74
C VAL A 230 -9.13 4.14 -0.79
N LEU A 231 -10.03 4.64 -1.64
CA LEU A 231 -10.38 6.06 -1.63
C LEU A 231 -11.17 6.45 -0.37
N GLU A 232 -12.05 5.57 0.13
CA GLU A 232 -12.69 5.78 1.43
C GLU A 232 -11.67 5.86 2.57
N LEU A 233 -10.62 5.03 2.54
CA LEU A 233 -9.52 5.12 3.49
C LEU A 233 -8.82 6.49 3.40
N LEU A 234 -8.55 6.97 2.19
CA LEU A 234 -7.91 8.26 1.96
C LEU A 234 -8.75 9.41 2.54
N ASP A 235 -10.06 9.40 2.32
CA ASP A 235 -10.99 10.40 2.88
C ASP A 235 -10.95 10.43 4.41
N VAL A 236 -10.94 9.25 5.04
CA VAL A 236 -10.80 9.13 6.51
C VAL A 236 -9.45 9.67 6.96
N ALA A 237 -8.35 9.28 6.31
CA ALA A 237 -7.00 9.72 6.66
C ALA A 237 -6.85 11.24 6.56
N ASN A 238 -7.33 11.86 5.46
CA ASN A 238 -7.34 13.30 5.26
C ASN A 238 -8.20 14.05 6.28
N SER A 239 -9.21 13.39 6.83
CA SER A 239 -10.09 13.96 7.85
C SER A 239 -9.49 13.90 9.26
N ILE A 240 -8.47 13.08 9.51
CA ILE A 240 -7.75 13.01 10.79
C ILE A 240 -6.69 14.11 10.82
N LYS A 241 -6.97 15.18 11.57
CA LYS A 241 -6.09 16.36 11.60
C LYS A 241 -6.13 17.12 12.91
N PHE A 242 -5.04 17.84 13.16
CA PHE A 242 -4.91 18.80 14.24
C PHE A 242 -4.83 20.20 13.62
N GLU A 243 -5.84 21.03 13.85
CA GLU A 243 -5.90 22.40 13.36
C GLU A 243 -6.01 23.39 14.52
N LYS A 244 -5.53 24.61 14.33
CA LYS A 244 -5.73 25.72 15.28
C LYS A 244 -6.73 26.68 14.66
N ARG A 245 -7.97 26.68 15.15
CA ARG A 245 -8.99 27.64 14.72
C ARG A 245 -8.85 28.93 15.50
N GLU A 246 -8.76 30.06 14.79
CA GLU A 246 -8.89 31.37 15.42
C GLU A 246 -10.38 31.64 15.69
N VAL A 247 -10.74 31.80 16.96
CA VAL A 247 -12.05 32.24 17.41
C VAL A 247 -11.95 33.65 17.98
N MET A 248 -12.95 34.47 17.68
CA MET A 248 -13.06 35.84 18.16
C MET A 248 -14.23 36.02 19.13
N PRO A 249 -14.10 35.61 20.40
CA PRO A 249 -15.07 36.00 21.42
C PRO A 249 -14.89 37.49 21.76
N GLY A 250 -15.70 38.35 21.14
CA GLY A 250 -15.64 39.81 21.29
C GLY A 250 -14.44 40.43 20.57
N ASN A 251 -13.56 41.11 21.32
CA ASN A 251 -12.37 41.80 20.77
C ASN A 251 -11.04 41.03 20.97
N LEU A 252 -11.06 39.82 21.53
CA LEU A 252 -9.87 38.98 21.67
C LEU A 252 -9.78 37.96 20.55
N LYS A 253 -8.58 37.80 19.97
CA LYS A 253 -8.23 36.70 19.08
C LYS A 253 -7.65 35.56 19.91
N ILE A 254 -8.33 34.42 19.95
CA ILE A 254 -7.89 33.23 20.68
C ILE A 254 -7.74 32.08 19.68
N GLN A 255 -6.64 31.34 19.74
CA GLN A 255 -6.49 30.10 18.97
C GLN A 255 -6.96 28.93 19.82
N VAL A 256 -7.93 28.17 19.32
CA VAL A 256 -8.46 26.97 19.95
C VAL A 256 -8.07 25.76 19.10
N PRO A 257 -7.52 24.69 19.70
CA PRO A 257 -7.22 23.47 18.97
C PRO A 257 -8.52 22.77 18.58
N GLU A 258 -8.60 22.37 17.31
CA GLU A 258 -9.64 21.52 16.74
C GLU A 258 -8.97 20.22 16.32
N VAL A 259 -9.44 19.09 16.87
CA VAL A 259 -8.81 17.79 16.69
C VAL A 259 -9.83 16.79 16.18
N SER A 260 -9.60 16.31 14.97
CA SER A 260 -10.31 15.18 14.40
C SER A 260 -9.45 13.93 14.59
N SER A 261 -9.94 12.99 15.39
CA SER A 261 -9.24 11.73 15.69
C SER A 261 -9.72 10.61 14.78
N GLY A 262 -8.86 9.63 14.52
CA GLY A 262 -9.23 8.36 13.89
C GLY A 262 -9.44 7.28 14.94
N GLU A 263 -10.15 6.23 14.58
CA GLU A 263 -10.26 4.99 15.34
C GLU A 263 -10.17 3.81 14.39
N ILE A 264 -9.29 2.87 14.71
CA ILE A 264 -9.19 1.56 14.05
C ILE A 264 -9.94 0.57 14.92
N HIS A 265 -11.00 -0.03 14.39
CA HIS A 265 -11.70 -1.14 15.04
C HIS A 265 -11.05 -2.44 14.63
N PHE A 266 -10.76 -3.30 15.61
CA PHE A 266 -10.27 -4.64 15.36
C PHE A 266 -11.47 -5.58 15.11
N ASP A 267 -11.32 -6.47 14.14
CA ASP A 267 -12.23 -7.58 13.90
C ASP A 267 -12.09 -8.67 14.98
N GLN A 268 -10.88 -8.78 15.56
CA GLN A 268 -10.60 -9.69 16.66
C GLN A 268 -9.95 -9.00 17.85
N GLN A 269 -10.15 -9.58 19.04
CA GLN A 269 -9.53 -9.05 20.25
C GLN A 269 -8.00 -9.13 20.15
N VAL A 270 -7.37 -7.97 20.28
CA VAL A 270 -5.92 -7.85 20.29
C VAL A 270 -5.40 -8.11 21.70
N THR A 271 -4.37 -8.94 21.81
CA THR A 271 -3.67 -9.23 23.07
C THR A 271 -2.47 -8.32 23.30
N LEU A 272 -2.05 -8.19 24.56
CA LEU A 272 -0.82 -7.45 24.91
C LEU A 272 0.43 -7.97 24.18
N MET A 273 0.54 -9.29 24.00
CA MET A 273 1.65 -9.89 23.28
C MET A 273 1.67 -9.49 21.80
N GLN A 274 0.49 -9.45 21.15
CA GLN A 274 0.37 -8.98 19.76
C GLN A 274 0.72 -7.50 19.63
N ALA A 275 0.25 -6.64 20.55
CA ALA A 275 0.61 -5.23 20.57
C ALA A 275 2.13 -5.03 20.78
N GLU A 276 2.78 -5.84 21.61
CA GLU A 276 4.23 -5.80 21.77
C GLU A 276 5.00 -6.26 20.52
N ASN A 277 4.51 -7.30 19.84
CA ASN A 277 5.08 -7.77 18.58
C ASN A 277 4.95 -6.69 17.50
N PHE A 278 3.81 -6.01 17.43
CA PHE A 278 3.55 -4.90 16.52
C PHE A 278 4.58 -3.77 16.71
N ILE A 279 4.73 -3.25 17.94
CA ILE A 279 5.69 -2.17 18.25
C ILE A 279 7.13 -2.55 17.88
N ARG A 280 7.53 -3.80 18.10
CA ARG A 280 8.87 -4.26 17.72
C ARG A 280 9.02 -4.39 16.21
N GLY A 281 8.01 -4.91 15.54
CA GLY A 281 8.08 -5.22 14.11
C GLY A 281 8.03 -3.98 13.22
N THR A 282 7.31 -2.93 13.61
CA THR A 282 7.26 -1.65 12.87
C THR A 282 8.59 -0.90 12.87
N LYS A 283 9.50 -1.21 13.80
CA LYS A 283 10.85 -0.64 13.85
C LYS A 283 11.87 -1.40 13.00
N ILE A 284 11.53 -2.63 12.60
CA ILE A 284 12.45 -3.58 11.95
C ILE A 284 12.13 -3.74 10.46
N SER A 285 10.92 -3.38 10.03
CA SER A 285 10.55 -3.45 8.61
C SER A 285 11.31 -2.40 7.80
N ASN A 286 11.83 -2.77 6.62
CA ASN A 286 12.60 -1.85 5.78
C ASN A 286 11.74 -0.73 5.15
N ASP A 287 10.42 -0.89 5.19
CA ASP A 287 9.48 -0.05 4.43
C ASP A 287 8.63 0.85 5.34
N LEU A 288 8.39 0.46 6.60
CA LEU A 288 7.68 1.24 7.61
C LEU A 288 8.65 1.57 8.74
N ASN A 289 8.79 2.85 9.08
CA ASN A 289 9.77 3.35 10.05
C ASN A 289 9.09 4.11 11.19
N PHE A 290 8.24 3.39 11.94
CA PHE A 290 7.52 3.98 13.08
C PHE A 290 8.25 3.69 14.39
N SER A 291 8.51 4.74 15.16
CA SER A 291 9.02 4.63 16.53
C SER A 291 7.92 4.90 17.55
N PHE A 292 8.04 4.25 18.71
CA PHE A 292 7.07 4.33 19.81
C PHE A 292 7.78 4.85 21.06
N THR A 293 7.26 5.91 21.65
CA THR A 293 7.74 6.54 22.88
C THR A 293 6.61 6.68 23.89
N ASP A 294 6.96 6.96 25.16
CA ASP A 294 6.01 7.12 26.27
C ASP A 294 4.99 5.97 26.40
N VAL A 295 5.47 4.74 26.20
CA VAL A 295 4.62 3.55 26.21
C VAL A 295 4.11 3.26 27.62
N THR A 296 2.81 3.42 27.84
CA THR A 296 2.13 3.01 29.07
C THR A 296 1.36 1.71 28.83
N LYS A 297 1.49 0.76 29.76
CA LYS A 297 0.79 -0.53 29.74
C LYS A 297 0.19 -0.81 31.12
N GLN A 298 -1.08 -1.17 31.17
CA GLN A 298 -1.69 -1.68 32.39
C GLN A 298 -1.56 -3.21 32.45
N ALA A 299 -1.19 -3.75 33.61
CA ALA A 299 -1.08 -5.19 33.78
C ALA A 299 -2.48 -5.82 33.90
N GLY A 300 -2.81 -6.77 33.03
CA GLY A 300 -4.06 -7.54 33.07
C GLY A 300 -5.20 -7.05 32.18
N SER A 301 -5.02 -5.93 31.46
CA SER A 301 -5.88 -5.46 30.36
C SER A 301 -4.99 -4.97 29.21
N LEU A 302 -5.44 -5.06 27.95
CA LEU A 302 -4.81 -4.30 26.88
C LEU A 302 -5.23 -2.84 27.00
N ASP A 303 -4.69 -2.10 27.97
CA ASP A 303 -4.70 -0.64 27.95
C ASP A 303 -3.31 -0.18 27.56
N PHE A 304 -3.16 0.14 26.29
CA PHE A 304 -1.91 0.58 25.68
C PHE A 304 -2.04 2.02 25.24
N SER A 305 -1.09 2.87 25.61
CA SER A 305 -0.93 4.16 24.94
C SER A 305 0.53 4.45 24.65
N ALA A 306 0.76 5.14 23.55
CA ALA A 306 2.09 5.53 23.11
C ALA A 306 2.02 6.77 22.23
N GLN A 307 3.13 7.49 22.15
CA GLN A 307 3.38 8.45 21.09
C GLN A 307 4.10 7.73 19.95
N VAL A 308 3.58 7.93 18.73
CA VAL A 308 4.11 7.34 17.50
C VAL A 308 4.72 8.46 16.65
N THR A 309 5.94 8.21 16.19
CA THR A 309 6.65 9.08 15.25
C THR A 309 6.87 8.31 13.95
N ASP A 310 6.43 8.86 12.82
CA ASP A 310 6.93 8.46 11.49
C ASP A 310 8.33 9.08 11.34
N GLU A 311 9.37 8.26 11.39
CA GLU A 311 10.75 8.73 11.32
C GLU A 311 11.15 9.19 9.91
N ASN A 312 10.39 8.82 8.87
CA ASN A 312 10.68 9.25 7.50
C ASN A 312 10.15 10.66 7.23
N ARG A 313 8.97 11.00 7.78
CA ARG A 313 8.27 12.27 7.52
C ARG A 313 8.24 13.23 8.71
N GLY A 314 8.52 12.75 9.91
CA GLY A 314 8.43 13.53 11.14
C GLY A 314 7.00 13.70 11.68
N SER A 315 6.01 13.02 11.09
CA SER A 315 4.63 13.00 11.57
C SER A 315 4.55 12.47 13.00
N LEU A 316 3.79 13.16 13.85
CA LEU A 316 3.62 12.81 15.25
C LEU A 316 2.14 12.66 15.60
N PHE A 317 1.79 11.51 16.17
CA PHE A 317 0.44 11.23 16.66
C PHE A 317 0.49 10.33 17.91
N ASN A 318 -0.55 10.41 18.74
CA ASN A 318 -0.70 9.52 19.88
C ASN A 318 -1.64 8.38 19.49
N VAL A 319 -1.34 7.18 19.98
CA VAL A 319 -2.24 6.03 19.90
C VAL A 319 -2.69 5.61 21.28
N SER A 320 -3.92 5.15 21.39
CA SER A 320 -4.46 4.52 22.59
C SER A 320 -5.30 3.32 22.17
N ALA A 321 -4.88 2.11 22.54
CA ALA A 321 -5.53 0.88 22.15
C ALA A 321 -6.13 0.15 23.34
N THR A 322 -7.31 -0.42 23.10
CA THR A 322 -8.00 -1.43 23.89
C THR A 322 -7.88 -2.79 23.20
N GLU A 323 -8.51 -3.83 23.74
CA GLU A 323 -8.64 -5.13 23.05
C GLU A 323 -9.44 -5.03 21.74
N GLU A 324 -10.31 -4.03 21.60
CA GLU A 324 -11.28 -3.94 20.49
C GLU A 324 -10.99 -2.80 19.50
N SER A 325 -10.22 -1.78 19.90
CA SER A 325 -9.93 -0.65 19.03
C SER A 325 -8.61 0.04 19.34
N MET A 326 -8.11 0.81 18.39
CA MET A 326 -6.98 1.72 18.53
C MET A 326 -7.36 3.12 18.04
N ARG A 327 -7.40 4.07 18.97
CA ARG A 327 -7.62 5.47 18.68
C ARG A 327 -6.33 6.16 18.24
N ILE A 328 -6.39 6.95 17.18
CA ILE A 328 -5.31 7.78 16.65
C ILE A 328 -5.66 9.25 16.89
N VAL A 329 -4.78 9.97 17.59
CA VAL A 329 -4.95 11.39 17.90
C VAL A 329 -3.78 12.18 17.31
N PRO A 330 -4.01 12.96 16.23
CA PRO A 330 -2.93 13.72 15.58
C PRO A 330 -2.36 14.79 16.51
N LYS A 331 -1.05 15.06 16.39
CA LYS A 331 -0.35 16.08 17.20
C LYS A 331 0.36 17.13 16.36
N HIS A 332 1.27 16.71 15.49
CA HIS A 332 2.15 17.61 14.74
C HIS A 332 2.43 17.02 13.35
N ASP A 333 2.30 17.85 12.30
CA ASP A 333 2.58 17.52 10.90
C ASP A 333 2.10 16.13 10.49
N CYS A 334 0.90 15.74 10.93
CA CYS A 334 0.37 14.41 10.67
C CYS A 334 -0.14 14.35 9.23
N SER A 335 0.71 13.91 8.31
CA SER A 335 0.36 13.76 6.90
C SER A 335 -0.47 12.48 6.67
N PHE A 336 -1.33 12.50 5.65
CA PHE A 336 -2.16 11.34 5.31
C PHE A 336 -1.31 10.09 4.98
N PRO A 337 -0.12 10.18 4.33
CA PRO A 337 0.67 8.99 4.05
C PRO A 337 1.11 8.29 5.33
N SER A 338 1.52 9.04 6.36
CA SER A 338 1.87 8.44 7.66
C SER A 338 0.70 7.70 8.29
N LEU A 339 -0.52 8.20 8.16
CA LEU A 339 -1.72 7.55 8.69
C LEU A 339 -2.11 6.30 7.89
N VAL A 340 -2.07 6.37 6.57
CA VAL A 340 -2.34 5.24 5.68
C VAL A 340 -1.31 4.12 5.88
N GLU A 341 -0.03 4.45 5.94
CA GLU A 341 1.05 3.48 6.17
C GLU A 341 1.02 2.90 7.58
N PHE A 342 0.66 3.70 8.59
CA PHE A 342 0.44 3.19 9.94
C PHE A 342 -0.72 2.20 9.98
N TYR A 343 -1.83 2.52 9.31
CA TYR A 343 -2.96 1.61 9.19
C TYR A 343 -2.58 0.33 8.41
N LEU A 344 -1.78 0.45 7.34
CA LEU A 344 -1.23 -0.69 6.61
C LEU A 344 -0.41 -1.60 7.54
N ALA A 345 0.39 -1.03 8.44
CA ALA A 345 1.12 -1.78 9.44
C ALA A 345 0.17 -2.56 10.36
N VAL A 346 -0.92 -1.93 10.82
CA VAL A 346 -1.93 -2.56 11.67
C VAL A 346 -2.57 -3.75 10.95
N ILE A 347 -3.01 -3.60 9.71
CA ILE A 347 -3.65 -4.71 8.98
C ILE A 347 -2.68 -5.85 8.67
N GLN A 348 -1.40 -5.56 8.43
CA GLN A 348 -0.43 -6.60 8.07
C GLN A 348 0.17 -7.33 9.27
N MET A 349 0.17 -6.72 10.44
CA MET A 349 0.94 -7.19 11.60
C MET A 349 0.10 -7.47 12.84
N LEU A 350 -1.07 -6.83 12.95
CA LEU A 350 -1.92 -6.92 14.13
C LEU A 350 -3.22 -7.64 13.79
N ASP A 351 -4.01 -7.05 12.89
CA ASP A 351 -5.31 -7.58 12.51
C ASP A 351 -5.70 -7.21 11.07
N GLY A 352 -5.68 -8.20 10.18
CA GLY A 352 -5.97 -8.01 8.76
C GLY A 352 -7.42 -7.69 8.41
N GLY A 353 -8.36 -7.85 9.35
CA GLY A 353 -9.77 -7.43 9.20
C GLY A 353 -10.08 -6.07 9.81
N ALA A 354 -9.07 -5.39 10.39
CA ALA A 354 -9.27 -4.11 11.06
C ALA A 354 -9.80 -3.04 10.09
N ARG A 355 -10.56 -2.07 10.61
CA ARG A 355 -11.18 -0.99 9.82
C ARG A 355 -10.95 0.37 10.45
N MET A 356 -10.41 1.32 9.68
CA MET A 356 -10.21 2.70 10.13
C MET A 356 -11.43 3.57 9.82
N LYS A 357 -11.85 4.39 10.79
CA LYS A 357 -12.94 5.36 10.69
C LYS A 357 -12.58 6.64 11.44
N LEU A 358 -13.38 7.69 11.24
CA LEU A 358 -13.33 8.87 12.11
C LEU A 358 -13.92 8.54 13.48
N TYR A 359 -13.27 9.04 14.52
CA TYR A 359 -13.77 8.92 15.88
C TYR A 359 -14.88 9.94 16.12
N GLU A 360 -16.12 9.47 16.23
CA GLU A 360 -17.23 10.30 16.66
C GLU A 360 -17.22 10.42 18.19
N SER A 361 -16.81 11.58 18.70
CA SER A 361 -17.06 11.87 20.11
C SER A 361 -18.57 11.91 20.33
N HIS A 362 -19.12 10.99 21.12
CA HIS A 362 -20.44 11.18 21.70
C HIS A 362 -20.38 12.51 22.46
N GLN A 363 -21.01 13.55 21.91
CA GLN A 363 -21.27 14.76 22.68
C GLN A 363 -22.14 14.32 23.85
N ALA A 364 -21.57 14.34 25.05
CA ALA A 364 -22.35 14.21 26.27
C ALA A 364 -23.43 15.29 26.24
N ALA A 365 -24.69 14.84 26.11
CA ALA A 365 -25.88 15.69 26.13
C ALA A 365 -26.07 16.38 27.48
#